data_AF-A0A3D2C3Z8-F1
#
_entry.id   AF-A0A3D2C3Z8-F1
#
_cell.length_a   1.000
_cell.length_b   1.000
_cell.length_c   1.000
_cell.angle_alpha   90.00
_cell.angle_beta   90.00
_cell.angle_gamma   90.00
#
_symmetry.space_group_name_H-M   'P 1'
#
loop_
_entity.id
_entity.type
_entity.pdbx_description
1 polymer ?
#
loop_
_entity_poly.entity_id
_entity_poly.type
_entity_poly.pdbx_seq_one_letter_code
_entity_poly.pdbx_strand_id
1 'polypeptide(L)'
;MWNWGSTGTGLIYTTTGSGASQDATYPGTPWAHFQVEFEQGGSSYNQIANSSSGTTLTVVSEANESDSSALISVYEYTAGGLEITKIEYWEVDGTVISQQFVLHNAGSSDITNLRFQVATDPDHDLSRFGTYSTLNDVDDLDGDGVSDWTVSLGPSSGIAFGFAPCDPDSATLGHSPGWDQDADLSLTDYNFGSGDYSMNWVHYEGTLTAGDTAYASNLVVFADDATTAEGLVSSEADMCNICDSDGDGAQASWCGGDDCDDTDPSVYPSASEVCDGVDNDCDGTVDEDDAIDAKTWYQDADSDGYGNASVTDIDCYQPTGYVADDSDCDDTVSTTYP
;
A
#
# COMPACT_ATOMS: atom_id res chain seq x y z
N MET A 1 1.71 -12.39 15.05
CA MET A 1 1.87 -13.31 13.91
C MET A 1 3.37 -13.48 13.64
N TRP A 2 3.84 -14.60 13.08
CA TRP A 2 5.27 -14.85 12.83
C TRP A 2 5.49 -15.11 11.34
N ASN A 3 6.43 -14.39 10.72
CA ASN A 3 6.98 -14.71 9.39
C ASN A 3 8.01 -15.85 9.56
N TRP A 4 7.84 -16.97 8.86
CA TRP A 4 8.86 -18.03 8.78
C TRP A 4 9.73 -17.80 7.55
N GLY A 5 11.03 -17.64 7.79
CA GLY A 5 11.94 -17.08 6.80
C GLY A 5 12.16 -17.86 5.49
N SER A 6 12.65 -17.06 4.53
CA SER A 6 13.45 -17.35 3.35
C SER A 6 12.80 -17.97 2.12
N THR A 7 11.56 -18.46 2.19
CA THR A 7 10.89 -19.01 1.00
C THR A 7 9.34 -19.00 1.09
N GLY A 8 8.64 -17.95 1.55
CA GLY A 8 7.17 -17.98 1.44
C GLY A 8 6.39 -16.73 1.84
N THR A 9 5.20 -16.59 1.24
CA THR A 9 4.22 -15.49 1.36
C THR A 9 3.00 -15.86 2.24
N GLY A 10 3.13 -16.87 3.11
CA GLY A 10 1.99 -17.42 3.87
C GLY A 10 1.57 -16.56 5.07
N LEU A 11 0.26 -16.50 5.33
CA LEU A 11 -0.35 -15.73 6.42
C LEU A 11 -0.58 -16.65 7.62
N ILE A 12 0.11 -16.43 8.75
CA ILE A 12 -0.06 -17.28 9.97
C ILE A 12 -0.76 -16.47 11.06
N TYR A 13 -2.04 -16.76 11.32
CA TYR A 13 -2.80 -16.14 12.39
C TYR A 13 -2.74 -16.93 13.71
N THR A 14 -2.22 -16.30 14.76
CA THR A 14 -2.15 -16.89 16.10
C THR A 14 -3.29 -16.40 16.97
N THR A 15 -4.32 -17.22 17.19
CA THR A 15 -5.39 -16.89 18.14
C THR A 15 -4.85 -16.80 19.57
N THR A 16 -5.16 -15.71 20.28
CA THR A 16 -4.78 -15.55 21.68
C THR A 16 -5.48 -16.58 22.57
N GLY A 17 -4.70 -17.35 23.33
CA GLY A 17 -5.20 -18.24 24.40
C GLY A 17 -5.20 -19.75 24.12
N SER A 18 -4.99 -20.18 22.87
CA SER A 18 -4.94 -21.62 22.53
C SER A 18 -3.53 -22.22 22.57
N GLY A 19 -2.49 -21.39 22.48
CA GLY A 19 -1.10 -21.84 22.35
C GLY A 19 -0.81 -22.60 21.04
N ALA A 20 -1.78 -22.65 20.13
CA ALA A 20 -1.65 -23.25 18.81
C ALA A 20 -1.44 -22.13 17.79
N SER A 21 -0.31 -22.18 17.07
CA SER A 21 -0.18 -21.49 15.79
C SER A 21 -1.19 -22.12 14.84
N GLN A 22 -2.25 -21.39 14.50
CA GLN A 22 -3.16 -21.80 13.45
C GLN A 22 -2.59 -21.23 12.17
N ASP A 23 -2.23 -22.13 11.27
CA ASP A 23 -1.89 -21.70 9.94
C ASP A 23 -3.19 -21.20 9.31
N ALA A 24 -3.20 -19.92 8.92
CA ALA A 24 -4.05 -19.32 7.89
C ALA A 24 -4.59 -20.29 6.81
N THR A 25 -3.67 -21.19 6.46
CA THR A 25 -3.37 -21.52 5.07
C THR A 25 -2.66 -22.89 4.91
N TYR A 26 -2.90 -23.94 5.73
CA TYR A 26 -2.22 -25.26 5.57
C TYR A 26 -2.95 -26.53 6.09
N PRO A 27 -2.78 -27.77 5.52
CA PRO A 27 -1.90 -28.23 4.41
C PRO A 27 -2.54 -28.91 3.17
N GLY A 28 -2.04 -28.54 1.98
CA GLY A 28 -2.23 -29.29 0.73
C GLY A 28 -1.49 -28.81 -0.54
N THR A 29 -0.62 -27.79 -0.47
CA THR A 29 0.19 -27.19 -1.57
C THR A 29 -0.58 -26.57 -2.77
N PRO A 30 -0.37 -25.28 -3.13
CA PRO A 30 0.10 -24.15 -2.30
C PRO A 30 -0.59 -22.78 -2.55
N TRP A 31 -1.01 -22.14 -1.45
CA TRP A 31 -0.76 -20.73 -1.06
C TRP A 31 -1.38 -19.57 -1.82
N ALA A 32 -1.49 -18.43 -1.11
CA ALA A 32 -1.63 -17.12 -1.72
C ALA A 32 -0.55 -16.98 -2.81
N HIS A 33 -0.97 -17.00 -4.07
CA HIS A 33 -0.09 -16.94 -5.23
C HIS A 33 -0.52 -15.82 -6.14
N PHE A 34 0.42 -15.35 -6.96
CA PHE A 34 0.06 -14.58 -8.13
C PHE A 34 0.48 -15.30 -9.41
N GLN A 35 -0.33 -15.14 -10.43
CA GLN A 35 -0.11 -15.67 -11.76
C GLN A 35 0.05 -14.50 -12.74
N VAL A 36 0.99 -14.66 -13.67
CA VAL A 36 1.20 -13.70 -14.75
C VAL A 36 1.34 -14.42 -16.10
N GLU A 37 0.60 -13.96 -17.10
CA GLU A 37 0.73 -14.39 -18.49
C GLU A 37 0.97 -13.18 -19.38
N PHE A 38 1.90 -13.29 -20.32
CA PHE A 38 2.13 -12.25 -21.31
C PHE A 38 2.92 -12.75 -22.52
N GLU A 39 2.98 -11.92 -23.55
CA GLU A 39 3.82 -12.11 -24.72
C GLU A 39 4.82 -10.95 -24.84
N GLN A 40 6.09 -11.26 -25.10
CA GLN A 40 7.12 -10.26 -25.32
C GLN A 40 8.14 -10.77 -26.34
N GLY A 41 8.46 -9.94 -27.34
CA GLY A 41 9.50 -10.26 -28.32
C GLY A 41 9.26 -11.56 -29.11
N GLY A 42 7.99 -11.99 -29.25
CA GLY A 42 7.61 -13.25 -29.91
C GLY A 42 7.72 -14.51 -29.04
N SER A 43 7.95 -14.35 -27.74
CA SER A 43 7.89 -15.43 -26.74
C SER A 43 6.65 -15.27 -25.86
N SER A 44 6.03 -16.38 -25.47
CA SER A 44 4.94 -16.40 -24.49
C SER A 44 5.48 -16.82 -23.13
N TYR A 45 4.99 -16.17 -22.08
CA TYR A 45 5.34 -16.39 -20.69
C TYR A 45 4.06 -16.69 -19.94
N ASN A 46 4.02 -17.79 -19.20
CA ASN A 46 2.92 -18.12 -18.29
C ASN A 46 3.56 -18.66 -17.02
N GLN A 47 3.57 -17.82 -15.99
CA GLN A 47 4.33 -18.03 -14.77
C GLN A 47 3.42 -17.93 -13.55
N ILE A 48 3.72 -18.76 -12.57
CA ILE A 48 3.06 -18.75 -11.26
C ILE A 48 4.15 -18.53 -10.21
N ALA A 49 3.96 -17.54 -9.36
CA ALA A 49 4.83 -17.31 -8.21
C ALA A 49 4.33 -18.13 -7.03
N ASN A 50 5.05 -19.22 -6.72
CA ASN A 50 4.75 -20.14 -5.63
C ASN A 50 6.01 -20.75 -5.01
N SER A 51 6.26 -20.55 -3.72
CA SER A 51 7.58 -20.84 -3.15
C SER A 51 7.89 -22.32 -2.78
N SER A 52 7.06 -23.32 -3.15
CA SER A 52 7.26 -24.74 -2.75
C SER A 52 7.61 -25.70 -3.89
N SER A 53 7.43 -25.32 -5.15
CA SER A 53 7.52 -26.29 -6.25
C SER A 53 8.13 -25.71 -7.52
N GLY A 54 9.41 -25.32 -7.45
CA GLY A 54 10.18 -25.05 -8.67
C GLY A 54 9.59 -23.94 -9.54
N THR A 55 9.26 -22.81 -8.91
CA THR A 55 8.85 -21.58 -9.59
C THR A 55 9.72 -21.26 -10.80
N THR A 56 9.07 -20.82 -11.87
CA THR A 56 9.74 -20.18 -13.00
C THR A 56 9.99 -18.69 -12.78
N LEU A 57 9.36 -18.05 -11.78
CA LEU A 57 9.68 -16.71 -11.29
C LEU A 57 10.75 -16.81 -10.20
N THR A 58 11.90 -16.17 -10.42
CA THR A 58 13.01 -16.19 -9.46
C THR A 58 12.83 -15.08 -8.44
N VAL A 59 12.72 -15.41 -7.16
CA VAL A 59 12.81 -14.43 -6.06
C VAL A 59 14.24 -13.90 -6.01
N VAL A 60 14.43 -12.60 -6.24
CA VAL A 60 15.77 -11.99 -6.36
C VAL A 60 16.24 -11.39 -5.03
N SER A 61 15.31 -10.93 -4.19
CA SER A 61 15.58 -10.42 -2.84
C SER A 61 14.36 -10.57 -1.92
N GLU A 62 14.60 -10.58 -0.61
CA GLU A 62 13.59 -10.52 0.46
C GLU A 62 14.12 -9.60 1.58
N ALA A 63 13.34 -8.59 1.94
CA ALA A 63 13.64 -7.67 3.04
C ALA A 63 12.43 -7.60 3.98
N ASN A 64 12.69 -7.64 5.29
CA ASN A 64 11.67 -7.46 6.32
C ASN A 64 12.05 -6.24 7.15
N GLU A 65 11.32 -5.16 6.97
CA GLU A 65 11.55 -3.89 7.65
C GLU A 65 10.51 -3.72 8.76
N SER A 66 10.99 -3.43 9.96
CA SER A 66 10.13 -3.03 11.07
C SER A 66 10.16 -1.50 11.15
N ASP A 67 9.11 -0.85 10.68
CA ASP A 67 8.82 0.51 11.12
C ASP A 67 8.24 0.45 12.54
N SER A 68 8.36 1.55 13.28
CA SER A 68 7.75 1.76 14.59
C SER A 68 6.23 1.56 14.62
N SER A 69 5.57 1.51 13.46
CA SER A 69 4.12 1.42 13.26
C SER A 69 3.65 0.26 12.35
N ALA A 70 4.51 -0.45 11.61
CA ALA A 70 4.10 -1.52 10.70
C ALA A 70 5.22 -2.52 10.39
N LEU A 71 4.86 -3.75 9.97
CA LEU A 71 5.81 -4.70 9.37
C LEU A 71 5.69 -4.63 7.85
N ILE A 72 6.83 -4.50 7.16
CA ILE A 72 6.89 -4.42 5.69
C ILE A 72 7.70 -5.60 5.17
N SER A 73 7.17 -6.32 4.18
CA SER A 73 7.90 -7.39 3.46
C SER A 73 7.95 -7.09 1.97
N VAL A 74 9.15 -7.12 1.38
CA VAL A 74 9.36 -6.86 -0.06
C VAL A 74 9.92 -8.09 -0.75
N TYR A 75 9.34 -8.44 -1.90
CA TYR A 75 9.75 -9.56 -2.75
C TYR A 75 9.90 -9.10 -4.21
N GLU A 76 11.01 -9.44 -4.85
CA GLU A 76 11.26 -9.10 -6.25
C GLU A 76 11.24 -10.36 -7.14
N TYR A 77 10.59 -10.29 -8.29
CA TYR A 77 10.46 -11.37 -9.27
C TYR A 77 10.76 -10.89 -10.68
N THR A 78 11.23 -11.79 -11.56
CA THR A 78 11.50 -11.47 -12.96
C THR A 78 11.07 -12.59 -13.91
N ALA A 79 10.49 -12.22 -15.05
CA ALA A 79 10.21 -13.12 -16.17
C ALA A 79 10.34 -12.35 -17.50
N GLY A 80 11.18 -12.82 -18.43
CA GLY A 80 11.43 -12.06 -19.66
C GLY A 80 12.01 -10.69 -19.34
N GLY A 81 11.39 -9.62 -19.84
CA GLY A 81 11.65 -8.23 -19.48
C GLY A 81 10.62 -7.63 -18.51
N LEU A 82 9.76 -8.45 -17.90
CA LEU A 82 8.86 -8.03 -16.83
C LEU A 82 9.55 -8.21 -15.48
N GLU A 83 9.63 -7.13 -14.72
CA GLU A 83 10.03 -7.10 -13.31
C GLU A 83 8.78 -6.88 -12.46
N ILE A 84 8.64 -7.64 -11.39
CA ILE A 84 7.49 -7.56 -10.47
C ILE A 84 8.04 -7.37 -9.06
N THR A 85 7.66 -6.27 -8.40
CA THR A 85 7.94 -6.05 -6.98
C THR A 85 6.63 -6.22 -6.21
N LYS A 86 6.61 -7.14 -5.25
CA LYS A 86 5.51 -7.31 -4.29
C LYS A 86 5.90 -6.69 -2.97
N ILE A 87 5.04 -5.85 -2.42
CA ILE A 87 5.19 -5.23 -1.10
C ILE A 87 4.00 -5.65 -0.25
N GLU A 88 4.24 -6.11 0.97
CA GLU A 88 3.20 -6.43 1.95
C GLU A 88 3.35 -5.51 3.16
N TYR A 89 2.33 -4.69 3.43
CA TYR A 89 2.19 -3.88 4.62
C TYR A 89 1.27 -4.58 5.61
N TRP A 90 1.73 -4.74 6.84
CA TRP A 90 0.99 -5.40 7.90
C TRP A 90 0.70 -4.41 9.02
N GLU A 91 -0.58 -4.32 9.39
CA GLU A 91 -0.95 -3.60 10.60
C GLU A 91 -0.34 -4.26 11.85
N VAL A 92 -0.15 -3.45 12.90
CA VAL A 92 0.48 -3.89 14.17
C VAL A 92 -0.29 -5.02 14.84
N ASP A 93 -1.62 -5.07 14.68
CA ASP A 93 -2.45 -6.15 15.22
C ASP A 93 -2.56 -7.36 14.28
N GLY A 94 -2.12 -7.21 13.03
CA GLY A 94 -2.09 -8.23 11.98
C GLY A 94 -3.46 -8.62 11.45
N THR A 95 -4.47 -7.77 11.62
CA THR A 95 -5.83 -8.01 11.11
C THR A 95 -6.00 -7.56 9.67
N VAL A 96 -5.26 -6.55 9.21
CA VAL A 96 -5.24 -6.11 7.81
C VAL A 96 -3.84 -6.19 7.21
N ILE A 97 -3.80 -6.60 5.95
CA ILE A 97 -2.60 -6.68 5.12
C ILE A 97 -2.90 -6.01 3.79
N SER A 98 -2.13 -4.97 3.45
CA SER A 98 -2.13 -4.40 2.10
C SER A 98 -1.04 -5.08 1.28
N GLN A 99 -1.46 -5.69 0.16
CA GLN A 99 -0.56 -6.30 -0.81
C GLN A 99 -0.51 -5.39 -2.04
N GLN A 100 0.69 -4.93 -2.37
CA GLN A 100 0.93 -4.07 -3.52
C GLN A 100 1.87 -4.76 -4.49
N PHE A 101 1.64 -4.56 -5.78
CA PHE A 101 2.42 -5.12 -6.86
C PHE A 101 2.77 -4.04 -7.87
N VAL A 102 4.06 -3.90 -8.16
CA VAL A 102 4.62 -3.02 -9.17
C VAL A 102 5.08 -3.88 -10.34
N LEU A 103 4.43 -3.76 -11.49
CA LEU A 103 4.73 -4.47 -12.71
C LEU A 103 5.48 -3.53 -13.67
N HIS A 104 6.79 -3.67 -13.77
CA HIS A 104 7.63 -2.82 -14.60
C HIS A 104 8.14 -3.55 -15.85
N ASN A 105 7.95 -2.96 -17.03
CA ASN A 105 8.55 -3.48 -18.26
C ASN A 105 9.98 -2.93 -18.45
N ALA A 106 10.96 -3.58 -17.83
CA ALA A 106 12.38 -3.29 -18.02
C ALA A 106 12.93 -3.72 -19.41
N GLY A 107 12.09 -4.38 -20.23
CA GLY A 107 12.42 -4.81 -21.57
C GLY A 107 12.51 -3.67 -22.60
N SER A 108 13.00 -4.01 -23.79
CA SER A 108 13.08 -3.08 -24.94
C SER A 108 11.91 -3.21 -25.93
N SER A 109 10.94 -4.07 -25.61
CA SER A 109 9.75 -4.31 -26.42
C SER A 109 8.52 -4.38 -25.53
N ASP A 110 7.39 -3.94 -26.07
CA ASP A 110 6.10 -3.98 -25.40
C ASP A 110 5.77 -5.40 -24.93
N ILE A 111 5.18 -5.46 -23.74
CA ILE A 111 4.56 -6.65 -23.19
C ILE A 111 3.09 -6.59 -23.59
N THR A 112 2.65 -7.54 -24.39
CA THR A 112 1.26 -7.61 -24.88
C THR A 112 0.54 -8.79 -24.26
N ASN A 113 -0.80 -8.73 -24.22
CA ASN A 113 -1.64 -9.76 -23.59
C ASN A 113 -1.21 -10.01 -22.13
N LEU A 114 -0.75 -8.96 -21.43
CA LEU A 114 -0.40 -9.03 -20.03
C LEU A 114 -1.67 -9.30 -19.23
N ARG A 115 -1.63 -10.36 -18.43
CA ARG A 115 -2.66 -10.72 -17.46
C ARG A 115 -2.02 -10.96 -16.11
N PHE A 116 -2.55 -10.34 -15.06
CA PHE A 116 -2.05 -10.47 -13.69
C PHE A 116 -3.18 -10.76 -12.69
N GLN A 117 -3.01 -11.79 -11.86
CA GLN A 117 -4.02 -12.31 -10.92
C GLN A 117 -3.36 -12.70 -9.61
N VAL A 118 -4.10 -12.52 -8.51
CA VAL A 118 -3.78 -13.08 -7.20
C VAL A 118 -4.90 -14.03 -6.79
N ALA A 119 -4.52 -15.15 -6.20
CA ALA A 119 -5.41 -16.17 -5.69
C ALA A 119 -5.04 -16.52 -4.26
N THR A 120 -6.02 -16.74 -3.39
CA THR A 120 -5.81 -17.22 -2.01
C THR A 120 -6.86 -18.25 -1.62
N ASP A 121 -6.47 -19.26 -0.87
CA ASP A 121 -7.38 -20.27 -0.30
C ASP A 121 -7.75 -19.85 1.13
N PRO A 122 -9.02 -19.52 1.41
CA PRO A 122 -9.44 -19.15 2.77
C PRO A 122 -9.75 -20.34 3.69
N ASP A 123 -9.74 -21.59 3.20
CA ASP A 123 -10.10 -22.74 4.04
C ASP A 123 -8.93 -23.21 4.91
N HIS A 124 -9.06 -23.02 6.23
CA HIS A 124 -8.22 -23.64 7.24
C HIS A 124 -8.59 -25.14 7.41
N ASP A 125 -8.29 -25.96 6.40
CA ASP A 125 -8.72 -27.36 6.43
C ASP A 125 -7.80 -28.19 7.36
N LEU A 126 -8.18 -28.24 8.64
CA LEU A 126 -7.55 -29.13 9.62
C LEU A 126 -7.86 -30.57 9.20
N SER A 127 -6.88 -31.26 8.61
CA SER A 127 -6.89 -32.69 8.19
C SER A 127 -7.52 -33.71 9.16
N ARG A 128 -7.83 -33.32 10.40
CA ARG A 128 -8.53 -34.11 11.41
C ARG A 128 -10.07 -34.06 11.31
N PHE A 129 -10.65 -33.06 10.65
CA PHE A 129 -12.09 -32.76 10.75
C PHE A 129 -12.88 -32.99 9.44
N GLY A 130 -12.20 -33.14 8.30
CA GLY A 130 -12.83 -33.41 6.99
C GLY A 130 -12.87 -32.15 6.12
N THR A 131 -13.20 -32.30 4.83
CA THR A 131 -13.34 -31.18 3.87
C THR A 131 -14.61 -30.39 4.19
N TYR A 132 -14.49 -29.11 4.48
CA TYR A 132 -15.64 -28.23 4.69
C TYR A 132 -15.87 -27.32 3.47
N SER A 133 -17.12 -26.94 3.23
CA SER A 133 -17.39 -25.83 2.32
C SER A 133 -17.17 -24.54 3.08
N THR A 134 -16.40 -23.63 2.50
CA THR A 134 -16.46 -22.23 2.90
C THR A 134 -17.73 -21.59 2.30
N LEU A 135 -18.15 -20.44 2.83
CA LEU A 135 -19.18 -19.62 2.21
C LEU A 135 -18.48 -18.35 1.77
N ASN A 136 -18.26 -18.22 0.47
CA ASN A 136 -17.80 -16.96 -0.10
C ASN A 136 -19.01 -16.06 -0.37
N ASP A 137 -19.11 -14.94 0.36
CA ASP A 137 -19.98 -13.84 -0.03
C ASP A 137 -19.24 -12.93 -1.01
N VAL A 138 -19.96 -12.37 -1.97
CA VAL A 138 -19.44 -11.35 -2.89
C VAL A 138 -20.39 -10.18 -2.82
N ASP A 139 -19.90 -9.04 -2.37
CA ASP A 139 -20.71 -7.84 -2.20
C ASP A 139 -20.16 -6.68 -3.05
N ASP A 140 -21.02 -5.68 -3.21
CA ASP A 140 -20.76 -4.39 -3.84
C ASP A 140 -20.94 -3.36 -2.71
N LEU A 141 -19.83 -3.09 -1.99
CA LEU A 141 -19.87 -2.33 -0.73
C LEU A 141 -20.30 -0.88 -0.94
N ASP A 142 -19.92 -0.28 -2.07
CA ASP A 142 -20.22 1.11 -2.39
C ASP A 142 -21.51 1.30 -3.23
N GLY A 143 -22.05 0.21 -3.79
CA GLY A 143 -23.30 0.16 -4.52
C GLY A 143 -23.20 0.67 -5.96
N ASP A 144 -22.02 0.68 -6.56
CA ASP A 144 -21.77 1.14 -7.92
C ASP A 144 -22.11 0.10 -9.02
N GLY A 145 -22.35 -1.15 -8.60
CA GLY A 145 -22.65 -2.29 -9.45
C GLY A 145 -21.44 -3.16 -9.81
N VAL A 146 -20.28 -2.90 -9.24
CA VAL A 146 -19.02 -3.66 -9.34
C VAL A 146 -18.77 -4.36 -8.02
N SER A 147 -18.45 -5.65 -8.07
CA SER A 147 -18.12 -6.39 -6.85
C SER A 147 -16.69 -6.05 -6.41
N ASP A 148 -16.58 -5.43 -5.25
CA ASP A 148 -15.33 -4.93 -4.64
C ASP A 148 -14.97 -5.68 -3.35
N TRP A 149 -15.75 -6.69 -2.96
CA TRP A 149 -15.51 -7.44 -1.74
C TRP A 149 -15.82 -8.92 -1.91
N THR A 150 -14.95 -9.76 -1.34
CA THR A 150 -15.28 -11.17 -1.10
C THR A 150 -14.79 -11.64 0.25
N VAL A 151 -15.59 -12.45 0.93
CA VAL A 151 -15.27 -12.94 2.28
C VAL A 151 -15.65 -14.39 2.45
N SER A 152 -14.77 -15.11 3.12
CA SER A 152 -14.92 -16.50 3.48
C SER A 152 -14.95 -16.66 5.00
N LEU A 153 -15.93 -17.41 5.50
CA LEU A 153 -16.00 -17.78 6.92
C LEU A 153 -15.44 -19.18 7.14
N GLY A 154 -14.32 -19.27 7.87
CA GLY A 154 -13.74 -20.54 8.27
C GLY A 154 -14.62 -21.25 9.31
N PRO A 155 -15.32 -22.35 8.99
CA PRO A 155 -16.33 -22.94 9.88
C PRO A 155 -15.73 -23.56 11.15
N SER A 156 -14.42 -23.84 11.16
CA SER A 156 -13.70 -24.41 12.29
C SER A 156 -12.92 -23.36 13.10
N SER A 157 -12.41 -22.32 12.45
CA SER A 157 -11.66 -21.23 13.09
C SER A 157 -12.59 -20.18 13.70
N GLY A 158 -13.77 -19.97 13.10
CA GLY A 158 -14.64 -18.84 13.41
C GLY A 158 -14.04 -17.50 12.99
N ILE A 159 -13.08 -17.52 12.06
CA ILE A 159 -12.42 -16.33 11.53
C ILE A 159 -12.97 -16.09 10.12
N ALA A 160 -13.34 -14.84 9.85
CA ALA A 160 -13.58 -14.31 8.52
C ALA A 160 -12.24 -13.96 7.88
N PHE A 161 -12.02 -14.47 6.67
CA PHE A 161 -10.97 -14.05 5.78
C PHE A 161 -11.62 -13.25 4.66
N GLY A 162 -11.26 -11.99 4.51
CA GLY A 162 -11.77 -11.11 3.47
C GLY A 162 -10.71 -10.65 2.48
N PHE A 163 -11.16 -10.30 1.29
CA PHE A 163 -10.35 -9.79 0.21
C PHE A 163 -11.08 -8.64 -0.50
N ALA A 164 -10.39 -7.53 -0.72
CA ALA A 164 -10.91 -6.39 -1.49
C ALA A 164 -9.85 -5.89 -2.48
N PRO A 165 -10.15 -5.74 -3.79
CA PRO A 165 -9.26 -5.04 -4.70
C PRO A 165 -9.26 -3.55 -4.37
N CYS A 166 -8.10 -2.93 -4.47
CA CYS A 166 -7.95 -1.51 -4.20
C CYS A 166 -8.44 -0.61 -5.33
N ASP A 167 -8.56 -1.16 -6.54
CA ASP A 167 -9.16 -0.52 -7.70
C ASP A 167 -10.23 -1.46 -8.26
N PRO A 168 -11.48 -1.38 -7.78
CA PRO A 168 -12.55 -2.29 -8.19
C PRO A 168 -12.94 -2.11 -9.66
N ASP A 169 -12.73 -0.94 -10.26
CA ASP A 169 -13.04 -0.64 -11.66
C ASP A 169 -12.11 -1.37 -12.65
N SER A 170 -10.83 -1.51 -12.30
CA SER A 170 -9.86 -2.26 -13.11
C SER A 170 -9.78 -3.74 -12.73
N ALA A 171 -10.25 -4.08 -11.54
CA ALA A 171 -10.28 -5.43 -11.02
C ALA A 171 -11.54 -6.20 -11.42
N THR A 172 -11.45 -7.52 -11.42
CA THR A 172 -12.63 -8.38 -11.40
C THR A 172 -12.41 -9.49 -10.39
N LEU A 173 -13.37 -9.63 -9.46
CA LEU A 173 -13.45 -10.77 -8.55
C LEU A 173 -13.98 -12.00 -9.28
N GLY A 174 -13.31 -13.15 -9.12
CA GLY A 174 -13.74 -14.44 -9.67
C GLY A 174 -13.03 -14.92 -10.93
N HIS A 175 -13.70 -15.81 -11.68
CA HIS A 175 -13.09 -16.60 -12.76
C HIS A 175 -13.05 -15.90 -14.13
N SER A 176 -11.88 -15.90 -14.78
CA SER A 176 -11.73 -15.63 -16.22
C SER A 176 -11.54 -16.95 -17.01
N PRO A 177 -12.48 -17.32 -17.90
CA PRO A 177 -12.42 -18.59 -18.63
C PRO A 177 -11.14 -18.79 -19.45
N GLY A 178 -10.37 -19.82 -19.11
CA GLY A 178 -9.25 -20.33 -19.90
C GLY A 178 -7.85 -19.85 -19.50
N TRP A 179 -7.70 -19.19 -18.35
CA TRP A 179 -6.42 -18.65 -17.88
C TRP A 179 -5.90 -19.24 -16.55
N ASP A 180 -6.78 -19.83 -15.74
CA ASP A 180 -6.42 -20.43 -14.45
C ASP A 180 -5.73 -21.81 -14.63
N GLN A 181 -4.56 -22.00 -14.00
CA GLN A 181 -3.85 -23.29 -13.94
C GLN A 181 -4.24 -24.16 -12.73
N ASP A 182 -5.17 -23.67 -11.89
CA ASP A 182 -6.00 -24.31 -10.84
C ASP A 182 -5.61 -23.94 -9.38
N ALA A 183 -6.33 -22.97 -8.79
CA ALA A 183 -6.47 -22.78 -7.34
C ALA A 183 -7.75 -23.46 -6.81
N ASP A 184 -8.21 -24.48 -7.52
CA ASP A 184 -9.41 -25.30 -7.36
C ASP A 184 -10.76 -24.55 -7.47
N LEU A 185 -10.77 -23.59 -8.41
CA LEU A 185 -11.89 -23.19 -9.27
C LEU A 185 -12.75 -21.98 -8.84
N SER A 186 -12.10 -20.99 -8.23
CA SER A 186 -12.31 -19.55 -8.44
C SER A 186 -13.75 -19.01 -8.41
N LEU A 187 -14.47 -19.33 -7.32
CA LEU A 187 -15.81 -18.89 -6.89
C LEU A 187 -17.01 -19.52 -7.63
N THR A 188 -17.55 -20.66 -7.18
CA THR A 188 -18.86 -21.16 -7.67
C THR A 188 -20.00 -21.10 -6.64
N ASP A 189 -21.02 -20.30 -6.94
CA ASP A 189 -22.42 -20.74 -6.84
C ASP A 189 -23.23 -20.36 -8.09
N TYR A 190 -23.82 -21.36 -8.75
CA TYR A 190 -25.27 -21.28 -8.98
C TYR A 190 -26.01 -22.62 -8.76
N ASN A 191 -25.34 -23.75 -8.45
CA ASN A 191 -26.03 -25.02 -8.18
C ASN A 191 -25.15 -26.06 -7.47
N PHE A 192 -25.37 -26.18 -6.15
CA PHE A 192 -25.09 -27.32 -5.27
C PHE A 192 -24.39 -28.55 -5.88
N GLY A 193 -23.06 -28.59 -5.75
CA GLY A 193 -22.26 -29.80 -5.98
C GLY A 193 -20.78 -29.60 -5.74
N SER A 194 -20.32 -29.88 -4.51
CA SER A 194 -18.93 -29.96 -4.01
C SER A 194 -18.08 -28.68 -4.04
N GLY A 195 -18.07 -27.99 -2.88
CA GLY A 195 -17.03 -27.14 -2.27
C GLY A 195 -16.42 -26.01 -3.11
N ASP A 196 -16.26 -24.84 -2.53
CA ASP A 196 -15.48 -23.76 -3.10
C ASP A 196 -14.04 -23.82 -2.56
N TYR A 197 -13.03 -23.56 -3.41
CA TYR A 197 -11.65 -23.89 -3.07
C TYR A 197 -10.62 -22.76 -3.31
N SER A 198 -11.03 -21.52 -3.63
CA SER A 198 -10.20 -20.29 -3.53
C SER A 198 -10.96 -18.98 -3.85
N MET A 199 -10.47 -17.86 -3.30
CA MET A 199 -10.83 -16.50 -3.69
C MET A 199 -9.80 -15.95 -4.67
N ASN A 200 -10.27 -15.31 -5.75
CA ASN A 200 -9.43 -14.85 -6.86
C ASN A 200 -9.76 -13.42 -7.26
N TRP A 201 -8.70 -12.71 -7.65
CA TRP A 201 -8.75 -11.35 -8.14
C TRP A 201 -7.89 -11.22 -9.39
N VAL A 202 -8.52 -10.81 -10.49
CA VAL A 202 -7.86 -10.46 -11.74
C VAL A 202 -7.71 -8.94 -11.79
N HIS A 203 -6.50 -8.43 -11.97
CA HIS A 203 -6.23 -6.99 -11.86
C HIS A 203 -5.93 -6.31 -13.18
N TYR A 204 -5.00 -6.86 -13.96
CA TYR A 204 -4.51 -6.17 -15.15
C TYR A 204 -4.71 -7.04 -16.38
N GLU A 205 -5.43 -6.54 -17.38
CA GLU A 205 -5.46 -7.12 -18.72
C GLU A 205 -5.10 -6.05 -19.75
N GLY A 206 -3.96 -6.19 -20.43
CA GLY A 206 -3.56 -5.13 -21.35
C GLY A 206 -2.20 -5.27 -22.03
N THR A 207 -1.67 -4.11 -22.43
CA THR A 207 -0.33 -3.96 -23.00
C THR A 207 0.45 -2.98 -22.15
N LEU A 208 1.64 -3.38 -21.73
CA LEU A 208 2.59 -2.55 -20.99
C LEU A 208 3.76 -2.18 -21.90
N THR A 209 3.85 -0.92 -22.31
CA THR A 209 4.89 -0.43 -23.23
C THR A 209 6.27 -0.61 -22.61
N ALA A 210 7.31 -0.70 -23.45
CA ALA A 210 8.70 -0.72 -22.96
C ALA A 210 9.00 0.50 -22.08
N GLY A 211 9.44 0.27 -20.84
CA GLY A 211 9.72 1.28 -19.83
C GLY A 211 8.53 1.72 -18.98
N ASP A 212 7.30 1.30 -19.31
CA ASP A 212 6.12 1.64 -18.51
C ASP A 212 6.01 0.74 -17.27
N THR A 213 5.26 1.24 -16.29
CA THR A 213 4.92 0.53 -15.06
C THR A 213 3.40 0.48 -14.90
N ALA A 214 2.89 -0.66 -14.44
CA ALA A 214 1.53 -0.83 -13.98
C ALA A 214 1.53 -1.22 -12.51
N TYR A 215 0.44 -0.92 -11.82
CA TYR A 215 0.29 -1.13 -10.39
C TYR A 215 -0.94 -1.99 -10.13
N ALA A 216 -0.87 -2.84 -9.12
CA ALA A 216 -1.98 -3.63 -8.60
C ALA A 216 -1.93 -3.63 -7.08
N SER A 217 -3.06 -3.49 -6.40
CA SER A 217 -3.12 -3.69 -4.95
C SER A 217 -4.44 -4.31 -4.49
N ASN A 218 -4.35 -5.01 -3.36
CA ASN A 218 -5.50 -5.57 -2.67
C ASN A 218 -5.31 -5.55 -1.15
N LEU A 219 -6.42 -5.55 -0.42
CA LEU A 219 -6.44 -5.81 1.01
C LEU A 219 -6.75 -7.27 1.27
N VAL A 220 -6.11 -7.82 2.30
CA VAL A 220 -6.46 -9.08 2.93
C VAL A 220 -6.79 -8.78 4.38
N VAL A 221 -7.98 -9.18 4.83
CA VAL A 221 -8.48 -8.89 6.18
C VAL A 221 -8.82 -10.15 6.95
N PHE A 222 -8.59 -10.13 8.26
CA PHE A 222 -8.91 -11.18 9.21
C PHE A 222 -9.76 -10.62 10.34
N ALA A 223 -10.94 -11.21 10.57
CA ALA A 223 -11.81 -10.79 11.66
C ALA A 223 -12.56 -11.96 12.29
N ASP A 224 -13.27 -11.73 13.40
CA ASP A 224 -14.09 -12.76 14.06
C ASP A 224 -15.40 -13.07 13.30
N ASP A 225 -15.84 -12.19 12.39
CA ASP A 225 -17.01 -12.38 11.54
C ASP A 225 -16.94 -11.51 10.27
N ALA A 226 -17.78 -11.83 9.28
CA ALA A 226 -17.80 -11.17 7.97
C ALA A 226 -18.12 -9.67 8.06
N THR A 227 -19.06 -9.28 8.93
CA THR A 227 -19.43 -7.88 9.12
C THR A 227 -18.29 -7.05 9.69
N THR A 228 -17.50 -7.64 10.59
CA THR A 228 -16.30 -6.98 11.12
C THR A 228 -15.22 -6.88 10.04
N ALA A 229 -15.07 -7.91 9.21
CA ALA A 229 -14.13 -7.91 8.08
C ALA A 229 -14.49 -6.84 7.03
N GLU A 230 -15.77 -6.70 6.69
CA GLU A 230 -16.29 -5.63 5.82
C GLU A 230 -16.00 -4.23 6.38
N GLY A 231 -16.20 -4.07 7.69
CA GLY A 231 -15.89 -2.83 8.39
C GLY A 231 -14.40 -2.46 8.30
N LEU A 232 -13.50 -3.44 8.37
CA LEU A 232 -12.06 -3.24 8.22
C LEU A 232 -11.69 -2.84 6.79
N VAL A 233 -12.25 -3.48 5.77
CA VAL A 233 -12.02 -3.05 4.37
C VAL A 233 -12.46 -1.61 4.15
N SER A 234 -13.61 -1.22 4.73
CA SER A 234 -14.10 0.14 4.60
C SER A 234 -13.26 1.17 5.38
N SER A 235 -12.68 0.78 6.51
CA SER A 235 -11.85 1.69 7.33
C SER A 235 -10.42 1.78 6.85
N GLU A 236 -9.90 0.74 6.20
CA GLU A 236 -8.51 0.66 5.73
C GLU A 236 -8.37 0.90 4.22
N ALA A 237 -9.36 1.51 3.58
CA ALA A 237 -9.28 1.89 2.16
C ALA A 237 -8.10 2.83 1.86
N ASP A 238 -7.58 3.57 2.85
CA ASP A 238 -6.40 4.40 2.67
C ASP A 238 -5.13 3.54 2.46
N MET A 239 -5.06 2.33 3.04
CA MET A 239 -3.96 1.36 2.77
C MET A 239 -3.93 0.85 1.32
N CYS A 240 -5.00 1.11 0.56
CA CYS A 240 -5.10 0.75 -0.86
C CYS A 240 -4.44 1.77 -1.79
N ASN A 241 -4.19 2.99 -1.31
CA ASN A 241 -3.58 4.03 -2.11
C ASN A 241 -2.05 3.87 -2.07
N ILE A 242 -1.54 2.94 -2.90
CA ILE A 242 -0.09 2.70 -3.00
C ILE A 242 0.69 3.96 -3.39
N CYS A 243 -0.04 4.88 -4.01
CA CYS A 243 0.46 6.12 -4.55
C CYS A 243 0.45 7.24 -3.52
N ASP A 244 -0.08 7.06 -2.31
CA ASP A 244 -0.30 8.08 -1.26
C ASP A 244 -0.13 7.35 0.07
N SER A 245 1.12 7.04 0.40
CA SER A 245 1.43 6.05 1.44
C SER A 245 1.17 6.59 2.85
N ASP A 246 1.03 7.90 3.01
CA ASP A 246 0.72 8.54 4.29
C ASP A 246 -0.74 9.04 4.41
N GLY A 247 -1.51 9.01 3.31
CA GLY A 247 -2.95 9.22 3.29
C GLY A 247 -3.37 10.69 3.37
N ASP A 248 -2.51 11.62 2.93
CA ASP A 248 -2.85 13.04 2.86
C ASP A 248 -3.62 13.44 1.58
N GLY A 249 -3.75 12.51 0.64
CA GLY A 249 -4.47 12.69 -0.61
C GLY A 249 -3.60 13.19 -1.77
N ALA A 250 -2.31 13.39 -1.55
CA ALA A 250 -1.33 13.64 -2.59
C ALA A 250 -0.69 12.34 -3.06
N GLN A 251 -0.27 12.34 -4.32
CA GLN A 251 0.32 11.16 -4.93
C GLN A 251 1.84 11.29 -4.97
N ALA A 252 2.54 10.26 -4.54
CA ALA A 252 3.98 10.08 -4.60
C ALA A 252 4.57 10.44 -5.98
N SER A 253 5.75 11.04 -5.97
CA SER A 253 6.46 11.35 -7.22
C SER A 253 6.71 10.15 -8.17
N TRP A 254 6.86 8.92 -7.64
CA TRP A 254 7.12 7.72 -8.46
C TRP A 254 5.86 7.14 -9.14
N CYS A 255 4.66 7.49 -8.65
CA CYS A 255 3.40 7.19 -9.33
C CYS A 255 2.95 8.33 -10.26
N GLY A 256 3.75 9.38 -10.39
CA GLY A 256 3.50 10.52 -11.27
C GLY A 256 2.68 11.64 -10.61
N GLY A 257 2.52 11.62 -9.29
CA GLY A 257 2.04 12.76 -8.53
C GLY A 257 3.16 13.73 -8.15
N ASP A 258 2.83 14.69 -7.30
CA ASP A 258 3.68 15.83 -6.94
C ASP A 258 4.07 15.85 -5.45
N ASP A 259 3.79 14.77 -4.71
CA ASP A 259 4.20 14.62 -3.32
C ASP A 259 5.72 14.38 -3.21
N CYS A 260 6.35 15.25 -2.42
CA CYS A 260 7.78 15.31 -2.19
C CYS A 260 8.24 14.50 -0.96
N ASP A 261 7.35 14.13 -0.03
CA ASP A 261 7.63 13.21 1.07
C ASP A 261 6.39 12.36 1.43
N ASP A 262 6.17 11.33 0.61
CA ASP A 262 5.13 10.28 0.70
C ASP A 262 5.22 9.39 1.96
N THR A 263 5.90 9.86 3.01
CA THR A 263 5.96 9.23 4.33
C THR A 263 5.53 10.15 5.47
N ASP A 264 5.22 11.41 5.18
CA ASP A 264 4.82 12.42 6.15
C ASP A 264 3.56 13.15 5.66
N PRO A 265 2.37 12.88 6.26
CA PRO A 265 1.10 13.45 5.80
C PRO A 265 0.94 14.95 6.11
N SER A 266 2.02 15.60 6.58
CA SER A 266 2.13 17.05 6.71
C SER A 266 2.95 17.71 5.59
N VAL A 267 3.49 16.91 4.67
CA VAL A 267 4.34 17.35 3.56
C VAL A 267 3.70 16.93 2.24
N TYR A 268 2.98 17.86 1.60
CA TYR A 268 2.29 17.60 0.34
C TYR A 268 1.97 18.89 -0.42
N PRO A 269 1.69 18.81 -1.74
CA PRO A 269 1.23 19.94 -2.52
C PRO A 269 0.12 20.76 -1.84
N SER A 270 0.40 22.03 -1.57
CA SER A 270 -0.51 22.95 -0.88
C SER A 270 -0.75 22.69 0.62
N ALA A 271 0.12 21.93 1.29
CA ALA A 271 0.16 21.92 2.75
C ALA A 271 0.47 23.33 3.29
N SER A 272 0.32 23.51 4.61
CA SER A 272 0.70 24.78 5.23
C SER A 272 2.19 24.75 5.56
N GLU A 273 2.94 25.72 5.07
CA GLU A 273 4.36 25.84 5.39
C GLU A 273 4.59 26.12 6.88
N VAL A 274 5.60 25.47 7.45
CA VAL A 274 6.06 25.63 8.82
C VAL A 274 7.56 25.91 8.82
N CYS A 275 8.01 26.81 9.69
CA CYS A 275 9.42 27.16 9.86
C CYS A 275 10.24 26.04 10.56
N ASP A 276 10.35 24.86 9.95
CA ASP A 276 11.00 23.67 10.49
C ASP A 276 12.17 23.12 9.63
N GLY A 277 12.44 23.73 8.48
CA GLY A 277 13.49 23.33 7.55
C GLY A 277 13.07 22.26 6.54
N VAL A 278 11.79 21.94 6.45
CA VAL A 278 11.17 21.08 5.44
C VAL A 278 10.39 21.94 4.45
N ASP A 279 10.35 21.54 3.18
CA ASP A 279 9.44 22.10 2.15
C ASP A 279 8.10 21.41 2.38
N ASN A 280 7.21 21.97 3.21
CA ASN A 280 5.98 21.27 3.58
C ASN A 280 4.98 21.26 2.42
N ASP A 281 4.96 22.30 1.59
CA ASP A 281 3.96 22.44 0.53
C ASP A 281 4.40 21.93 -0.86
N CYS A 282 5.61 21.36 -0.93
CA CYS A 282 6.25 20.74 -2.10
C CYS A 282 6.40 21.69 -3.30
N ASP A 283 6.52 23.00 -3.08
CA ASP A 283 6.68 23.98 -4.15
C ASP A 283 8.15 24.20 -4.59
N GLY A 284 9.09 23.60 -3.86
CA GLY A 284 10.53 23.64 -4.10
C GLY A 284 11.25 24.78 -3.38
N THR A 285 10.54 25.55 -2.56
CA THR A 285 11.10 26.48 -1.57
C THR A 285 10.97 25.89 -0.16
N VAL A 286 11.71 26.44 0.80
CA VAL A 286 11.76 25.92 2.18
C VAL A 286 11.67 27.12 3.11
N ASP A 287 10.78 27.07 4.08
CA ASP A 287 10.59 28.05 5.15
C ASP A 287 10.26 29.47 4.61
N GLU A 288 9.16 29.61 3.86
CA GLU A 288 8.71 30.87 3.24
C GLU A 288 8.21 31.92 4.25
N ASP A 289 7.99 33.15 3.76
CA ASP A 289 7.45 34.26 4.55
C ASP A 289 5.94 34.14 4.84
N ASP A 290 5.23 33.21 4.21
CA ASP A 290 3.83 32.88 4.50
C ASP A 290 3.66 31.64 5.38
N ALA A 291 4.76 31.03 5.85
CA ALA A 291 4.73 29.98 6.85
C ALA A 291 3.93 30.41 8.08
N ILE A 292 3.14 29.48 8.61
CA ILE A 292 2.12 29.78 9.63
C ILE A 292 2.71 30.27 10.96
N ASP A 293 3.98 29.96 11.21
CA ASP A 293 4.75 30.38 12.38
C ASP A 293 5.93 31.32 12.05
N ALA A 294 5.96 31.87 10.82
CA ALA A 294 6.88 32.93 10.43
C ALA A 294 6.77 34.13 11.38
N LYS A 295 7.92 34.74 11.68
CA LYS A 295 8.00 35.83 12.64
C LYS A 295 8.14 37.16 11.93
N THR A 296 7.54 38.18 12.53
CA THR A 296 7.86 39.56 12.17
C THR A 296 9.17 39.97 12.83
N TRP A 297 10.12 40.40 12.00
CA TRP A 297 11.41 40.95 12.40
C TRP A 297 11.43 42.45 12.12
N TYR A 298 12.17 43.21 12.92
CA TYR A 298 12.22 44.67 12.90
C TYR A 298 13.65 45.14 12.61
N GLN A 299 13.81 46.07 11.67
CA GLN A 299 15.14 46.57 11.28
C GLN A 299 15.88 47.17 12.48
N ASP A 300 17.14 46.78 12.66
CA ASP A 300 18.09 47.31 13.65
C ASP A 300 19.25 47.97 12.90
N ALA A 301 19.07 49.23 12.51
CA ALA A 301 19.99 49.92 11.60
C ALA A 301 21.27 50.40 12.28
N ASP A 302 21.25 50.60 13.60
CA ASP A 302 22.42 51.01 14.38
C ASP A 302 23.08 49.88 15.22
N SER A 303 22.49 48.68 15.16
CA SER A 303 22.99 47.42 15.72
C SER A 303 23.05 47.40 17.25
N ASP A 304 22.04 47.96 17.91
CA ASP A 304 21.94 48.01 19.37
C ASP A 304 21.02 46.93 19.99
N GLY A 305 20.31 46.18 19.15
CA GLY A 305 19.44 45.07 19.53
C GLY A 305 17.97 45.44 19.68
N TYR A 306 17.59 46.70 19.44
CA TYR A 306 16.20 47.17 19.40
C TYR A 306 15.81 47.48 17.95
N GLY A 307 14.62 47.06 17.53
CA GLY A 307 14.19 47.20 16.14
C GLY A 307 13.12 48.26 15.93
N ASN A 308 13.09 48.80 14.72
CA ASN A 308 12.15 49.82 14.28
C ASN A 308 10.79 49.22 13.86
N ALA A 309 9.75 49.45 14.67
CA ALA A 309 8.38 48.97 14.40
C ALA A 309 7.77 49.40 13.05
N SER A 310 8.34 50.40 12.37
CA SER A 310 7.86 50.87 11.05
C SER A 310 8.52 50.17 9.86
N VAL A 311 9.60 49.42 10.09
CA VAL A 311 10.33 48.70 9.05
C VAL A 311 10.42 47.24 9.46
N THR A 312 9.51 46.45 8.91
CA THR A 312 9.34 45.04 9.22
C THR A 312 9.75 44.16 8.05
N ASP A 313 10.15 42.94 8.37
CA ASP A 313 10.26 41.82 7.44
C ASP A 313 9.56 40.61 8.07
N ILE A 314 9.01 39.71 7.25
CA ILE A 314 8.44 38.45 7.74
C ILE A 314 9.34 37.35 7.20
N ASP A 315 9.86 36.53 8.11
CA ASP A 315 10.79 35.46 7.76
C ASP A 315 10.78 34.42 8.89
N CYS A 316 10.99 33.15 8.54
CA CYS A 316 11.17 32.07 9.49
C CYS A 316 12.41 32.28 10.38
N TYR A 317 13.48 32.81 9.79
CA TYR A 317 14.75 33.03 10.48
C TYR A 317 15.11 34.51 10.51
N GLN A 318 15.89 34.90 11.52
CA GLN A 318 16.30 36.29 11.71
C GLN A 318 17.07 36.83 10.49
N PRO A 319 16.53 37.82 9.75
CA PRO A 319 17.25 38.44 8.65
C PRO A 319 18.45 39.24 9.15
N THR A 320 19.46 39.40 8.29
CA THR A 320 20.64 40.21 8.65
C THR A 320 20.25 41.68 8.82
N GLY A 321 20.53 42.23 10.00
CA GLY A 321 20.20 43.63 10.33
C GLY A 321 18.78 43.83 10.85
N TYR A 322 18.11 42.76 11.30
CA TYR A 322 16.80 42.79 11.94
C TYR A 322 16.83 42.05 13.28
N VAL A 323 15.91 42.36 14.19
CA VAL A 323 15.75 41.76 15.52
C VAL A 323 14.26 41.54 15.83
N ALA A 324 13.94 40.68 16.81
CA ALA A 324 12.55 40.37 17.16
C ALA A 324 11.90 41.45 18.04
N ASP A 325 12.70 42.35 18.61
CA ASP A 325 12.23 43.44 19.45
C ASP A 325 11.82 44.65 18.58
N ASP A 326 10.67 45.26 18.87
CA ASP A 326 10.08 46.35 18.09
C ASP A 326 10.16 47.72 18.77
N SER A 327 10.95 47.83 19.83
CA SER A 327 10.85 48.96 20.75
C SER A 327 11.73 50.15 20.39
N ASP A 328 12.50 50.15 19.30
CA ASP A 328 13.38 51.28 18.99
C ASP A 328 12.60 52.55 18.62
N CYS A 329 12.93 53.66 19.30
CA CYS A 329 12.33 54.96 19.08
C CYS A 329 13.19 55.93 18.23
N ASP A 330 14.48 55.61 18.00
CA ASP A 330 15.40 56.33 17.12
C ASP A 330 16.48 55.38 16.56
N ASP A 331 16.13 54.70 15.48
CA ASP A 331 16.90 53.73 14.66
C ASP A 331 18.14 54.32 13.95
N THR A 332 18.66 55.42 14.47
CA THR A 332 19.90 56.05 14.03
C THR A 332 20.88 56.28 15.18
N VAL A 333 20.49 55.96 16.42
CA VAL A 333 21.25 56.23 17.64
C VAL A 333 21.15 55.05 18.63
N SER A 334 22.24 54.29 18.71
CA SER A 334 22.41 53.02 19.46
C SER A 334 22.29 53.09 21.00
N THR A 335 21.74 54.18 21.51
CA THR A 335 21.59 54.49 22.94
C THR A 335 20.21 55.09 23.26
N THR A 336 19.29 55.11 22.30
CA THR A 336 17.99 55.78 22.40
C THR A 336 16.84 54.79 22.18
N TYR A 337 16.60 53.98 23.19
CA TYR A 337 15.48 53.03 23.27
C TYR A 337 14.58 53.38 24.50
N PRO A 338 13.32 52.88 24.58
CA PRO A 338 12.32 53.26 25.58
C PRO A 338 12.66 53.06 27.06
#